data_AF-A0A562D2D2-F1
#
_entry.id   AF-A0A562D2D2-F1
#
_cell.length_a   1.000
_cell.length_b   1.000
_cell.length_c   1.000
_cell.angle_alpha   90.00
_cell.angle_beta   90.00
_cell.angle_gamma   90.00
#
_symmetry.space_group_name_H-M   'P 1'
#
loop_
_entity.id
_entity.type
_entity.pdbx_description
1 polymer ?
#
loop_
_entity_poly.entity_id
_entity_poly.type
_entity_poly.pdbx_seq_one_letter_code
_entity_poly.pdbx_strand_id
1 'polypeptide(L)' 'MAAPGVASETASERRDLVAQLFAIERALGKVGANVNQIAKATNATGEWQPETKATLDYLRRVVQRLDATIDGLAL' A
#
# COMPACT_ATOMS: atom_id res chain seq x y z
N MET A 1 24.93 -29.93 7.85
CA MET A 1 24.74 -28.70 8.65
C MET A 1 24.64 -27.53 7.68
N ALA A 2 23.45 -26.97 7.48
CA ALA A 2 23.30 -25.71 6.75
C ALA A 2 23.86 -24.58 7.61
N ALA A 3 24.63 -23.67 7.02
CA ALA A 3 25.30 -22.59 7.74
C ALA A 3 24.26 -21.63 8.37
N PRO A 4 24.46 -21.19 9.62
CA PRO A 4 23.49 -20.36 10.37
C PRO A 4 23.19 -18.98 9.75
N GLY A 5 23.97 -18.52 8.77
CA GLY A 5 23.74 -17.24 8.09
C GLY A 5 22.56 -17.24 7.13
N VAL A 6 22.47 -18.24 6.25
CA VAL A 6 21.48 -18.27 5.16
C VAL A 6 20.04 -18.37 5.70
N ALA A 7 19.82 -19.20 6.71
CA ALA A 7 18.48 -19.37 7.30
C ALA A 7 18.01 -18.13 8.08
N SER A 8 18.92 -17.40 8.73
CA SER A 8 18.61 -16.16 9.45
C SER A 8 18.36 -14.99 8.49
N GLU A 9 19.10 -14.91 7.39
CA GLU A 9 18.92 -13.92 6.33
C GLU A 9 17.51 -14.05 5.70
N THR A 10 17.13 -15.26 5.28
CA THR A 10 15.78 -15.54 4.74
C THR A 10 14.64 -15.26 5.72
N ALA A 11 14.87 -15.46 7.03
CA ALA A 11 13.86 -15.14 8.05
C ALA A 11 13.68 -13.63 8.25
N SER A 12 14.75 -12.84 8.10
CA SER A 12 14.67 -11.37 8.12
C SER A 12 13.95 -10.84 6.89
N GLU A 13 14.35 -11.31 5.70
CA GLU A 13 13.72 -10.93 4.42
C GLU A 13 12.21 -11.18 4.42
N ARG A 14 11.78 -12.34 4.92
CA ARG A 14 10.36 -12.66 5.05
C ARG A 14 9.62 -11.71 5.99
N ARG A 15 10.23 -11.32 7.12
CA ARG A 15 9.63 -10.35 8.07
C ARG A 15 9.50 -8.98 7.42
N ASP A 16 10.51 -8.55 6.67
CA ASP A 16 10.49 -7.27 5.98
C ASP A 16 9.43 -7.23 4.87
N LEU A 17 9.26 -8.30 4.12
CA LEU A 17 8.18 -8.43 3.13
C LEU A 17 6.79 -8.35 3.78
N VAL A 18 6.58 -9.06 4.89
CA VAL A 18 5.31 -9.00 5.64
C VAL A 18 5.06 -7.59 6.18
N ALA A 19 6.09 -6.91 6.69
CA ALA A 19 5.98 -5.53 7.15
C ALA A 19 5.59 -4.57 6.01
N GLN A 20 6.15 -4.77 4.80
CA GLN A 20 5.80 -4.01 3.61
C GLN A 20 4.35 -4.23 3.18
N LEU A 21 3.87 -5.47 3.17
CA LEU A 21 2.46 -5.78 2.88
C LEU A 21 1.51 -5.12 3.88
N PHE A 22 1.82 -5.17 5.18
CA PHE A 22 1.02 -4.47 6.18
C PHE A 22 1.04 -2.93 6.00
N ALA A 23 2.16 -2.36 5.54
CA ALA A 23 2.23 -0.94 5.24
C ALA A 23 1.34 -0.57 4.04
N ILE A 24 1.28 -1.42 3.01
CA ILE A 24 0.40 -1.27 1.85
C ILE A 24 -1.06 -1.39 2.27
N GLU A 25 -1.42 -2.40 3.05
CA GLU A 25 -2.79 -2.59 3.56
C GLU A 25 -3.29 -1.34 4.29
N ARG A 26 -2.49 -0.81 5.23
CA ARG A 26 -2.82 0.45 5.93
C ARG A 26 -2.94 1.64 4.98
N ALA A 27 -2.09 1.72 3.97
CA ALA A 27 -2.14 2.79 2.99
C ALA A 27 -3.43 2.74 2.15
N LEU A 28 -3.86 1.54 1.74
CA LEU A 28 -5.14 1.31 1.05
C LEU A 28 -6.33 1.66 1.94
N GLY A 29 -6.30 1.31 3.23
CA GLY A 29 -7.33 1.72 4.19
C GLY A 29 -7.49 3.24 4.27
N LYS A 30 -6.38 3.99 4.27
CA LYS A 30 -6.39 5.46 4.22
C LYS A 30 -6.97 5.99 2.91
N VAL A 31 -6.60 5.40 1.76
CA VAL A 31 -7.19 5.77 0.46
C VAL A 31 -8.71 5.57 0.49
N GLY A 32 -9.19 4.42 0.96
CA GLY A 32 -10.62 4.14 1.06
C GLY A 32 -11.36 5.14 1.93
N ALA A 33 -10.77 5.51 3.08
CA ALA A 33 -11.33 6.56 3.93
C ALA A 33 -11.42 7.92 3.21
N ASN A 34 -10.36 8.33 2.50
CA ASN A 34 -10.34 9.59 1.75
C ASN A 34 -11.37 9.59 0.62
N VAL A 35 -11.45 8.50 -0.16
CA VAL A 35 -12.44 8.36 -1.24
C VAL A 35 -13.86 8.46 -0.68
N ASN A 36 -14.14 7.83 0.46
CA ASN A 36 -15.45 7.93 1.10
C ASN A 36 -15.76 9.36 1.59
N GLN A 37 -14.77 10.08 2.10
CA GLN A 37 -14.93 11.50 2.49
C GLN A 37 -15.21 12.38 1.28
N ILE A 38 -14.44 12.22 0.20
CA ILE A 38 -14.64 12.92 -1.07
C ILE A 38 -16.05 12.66 -1.61
N ALA A 39 -16.48 11.40 -1.66
CA ALA A 39 -17.81 11.04 -2.14
C ALA A 39 -18.92 11.69 -1.31
N LYS A 40 -18.80 11.69 0.01
CA LYS A 40 -19.76 12.38 0.89
C LYS A 40 -19.80 13.88 0.63
N ALA A 41 -18.65 14.53 0.49
CA ALA A 41 -18.56 15.96 0.23
C ALA A 41 -19.12 16.32 -1.15
N THR A 42 -18.79 15.56 -2.19
CA THR A 42 -19.37 15.73 -3.54
C THR A 42 -20.89 15.53 -3.52
N ASN A 43 -21.39 14.49 -2.85
CA ASN A 43 -22.83 14.26 -2.77
C ASN A 43 -23.57 15.35 -1.98
N ALA A 44 -22.93 15.97 -0.99
CA ALA A 44 -23.51 17.05 -0.20
C ALA A 44 -23.50 18.41 -0.92
N THR A 45 -22.46 18.67 -1.72
CA THR A 45 -22.24 19.99 -2.35
C THR A 45 -22.61 20.03 -3.83
N GLY A 46 -22.66 18.87 -4.51
CA GLY A 46 -22.75 18.78 -5.96
C GLY A 46 -21.44 19.10 -6.68
N GLU A 47 -20.38 19.44 -5.95
CA GLU A 47 -19.14 19.99 -6.50
C GLU A 47 -17.99 18.97 -6.50
N TRP A 48 -17.06 19.17 -7.44
CA TRP A 48 -15.81 18.42 -7.49
C TRP A 48 -14.91 18.77 -6.30
N GLN A 49 -14.34 17.76 -5.63
CA GLN A 49 -13.46 17.98 -4.48
C GLN A 49 -11.99 18.06 -4.92
N PRO A 50 -11.24 19.10 -4.51
CA PRO A 50 -9.86 19.31 -4.96
C PRO A 50 -8.91 18.19 -4.53
N GLU A 51 -9.19 17.49 -3.43
CA GLU A 51 -8.39 16.38 -2.91
C GLU A 51 -8.49 15.10 -3.76
N THR A 52 -9.44 15.05 -4.71
CA THR A 52 -9.68 13.86 -5.54
C THR A 52 -8.44 13.45 -6.31
N LYS A 53 -7.78 14.41 -6.99
CA LYS A 53 -6.57 14.13 -7.76
C LYS A 53 -5.44 13.62 -6.86
N ALA A 54 -5.21 14.28 -5.73
CA ALA A 54 -4.16 13.89 -4.79
C ALA A 54 -4.39 12.48 -4.21
N THR A 55 -5.65 12.13 -3.92
CA THR A 55 -6.03 10.80 -3.43
C THR A 55 -5.78 9.71 -4.49
N LEU A 56 -6.11 9.99 -5.76
CA LEU A 56 -5.84 9.07 -6.87
C LEU A 56 -4.34 8.93 -7.17
N ASP A 57 -3.59 10.03 -7.13
CA ASP A 57 -2.13 10.01 -7.29
C ASP A 57 -1.46 9.19 -6.17
N TYR A 58 -1.96 9.32 -4.94
CA TYR A 58 -1.47 8.51 -3.82
C TYR A 58 -1.82 7.03 -4.00
N LEU A 59 -3.06 6.70 -4.38
CA LEU A 59 -3.46 5.32 -4.68
C LEU A 59 -2.56 4.69 -5.75
N ARG A 60 -2.26 5.41 -6.84
CA ARG A 60 -1.37 4.93 -7.89
C ARG A 60 0.00 4.55 -7.33
N ARG A 61 0.58 5.37 -6.45
CA ARG A 61 1.87 5.06 -5.80
C ARG A 61 1.78 3.83 -4.88
N VAL A 62 0.67 3.67 -4.17
CA VAL A 62 0.44 2.50 -3.31
C VAL A 62 0.36 1.23 -4.15
N VAL A 63 -0.34 1.25 -5.28
CA VAL A 63 -0.43 0.12 -6.21
C VAL A 63 0.93 -0.19 -6.82
N GLN A 64 1.69 0.80 -7.28
CA GLN A 64 3.05 0.59 -7.78
C GLN A 64 3.98 -0.06 -6.74
N ARG A 65 3.82 0.30 -5.47
CA ARG A 65 4.57 -0.34 -4.38
C ARG A 65 4.12 -1.79 -4.16
N LEU A 66 2.83 -2.07 -4.29
CA LEU A 66 2.30 -3.42 -4.22
C LEU A 66 2.88 -4.30 -5.33
N ASP A 67 2.88 -3.83 -6.58
CA ASP A 67 3.46 -4.55 -7.71
C ASP A 67 4.94 -4.88 -7.44
N ALA A 68 5.74 -3.89 -7.05
CA ALA A 68 7.15 -4.12 -6.70
C ALA A 68 7.36 -5.09 -5.52
N THR A 69 6.45 -5.08 -4.54
CA THR A 69 6.50 -6.02 -3.39
C THR A 69 6.16 -7.44 -3.85
N ILE A 70 5.19 -7.60 -4.74
CA ILE A 70 4.80 -8.90 -5.32
C ILE A 70 5.90 -9.45 -6.23
N ASP A 71 6.50 -8.61 -7.06
CA ASP A 71 7.63 -9.01 -7.92
C ASP A 71 8.80 -9.54 -7.09
N GLY A 72 9.07 -8.92 -5.94
CA GLY A 72 10.06 -9.40 -4.97
C GLY A 72 9.72 -10.72 -4.27
N LEU A 73 8.47 -11.20 -4.35
CA LEU A 73 8.05 -12.52 -3.85
C LEU A 73 8.16 -13.62 -4.91
N ALA A 74 8.20 -13.26 -6.20
CA ALA A 74 8.23 -14.19 -7.32
C ALA A 74 9.65 -14.65 -7.71
N LEU A 75 10.68 -14.11 -7.06
CA LEU A 75 12.10 -14.44 -7.20
C LEU A 75 12.59 -15.27 -6.00
#